data_AF-A0A7X9A6T3-F1
#
_entry.id   AF-A0A7X9A6T3-F1
#
_cell.length_a   1.000
_cell.length_b   1.000
_cell.length_c   1.000
_cell.angle_alpha   90.00
_cell.angle_beta   90.00
_cell.angle_gamma   90.00
#
_symmetry.space_group_name_H-M   'P 1'
#
loop_
_entity.id
_entity.type
_entity.pdbx_description
1 polymer ?
#
loop_
_entity_poly.entity_id
_entity_poly.type
_entity_poly.pdbx_seq_one_letter_code
_entity_poly.pdbx_strand_id
1 'polypeptide(L)'
;MKEFLHKKNIEFSVQRYFIDALGAMALGLFCSLIVGLILKVIGERTGLDFLVGFGKEAMGMMGPAIGVAVAFGLKAPPLVLFSSTVTGMAGATLGGPAGAFIAAVLGAEFGKLVSKETKVDIIITPAVTIIAGVAAGYLIGPYIDRLMTSLGELIMWATERQPIPMGILVSVIMGMVLTLP
;
A
#
# COMPACT_ATOMS: atom_id res chain seq x y z
N MET A 1 -14.99 -18.51 -18.54
CA MET A 1 -13.98 -18.01 -17.57
C MET A 1 -13.64 -16.54 -17.79
N LYS A 2 -13.28 -16.10 -19.01
CA LYS A 2 -13.00 -14.67 -19.30
C LYS A 2 -14.16 -13.71 -19.00
N GLU A 3 -15.40 -14.07 -19.37
CA GLU A 3 -16.59 -13.23 -19.06
C GLU A 3 -16.86 -13.09 -17.55
N PHE A 4 -16.58 -14.14 -16.76
CA PHE A 4 -16.76 -14.11 -15.31
C PHE A 4 -15.76 -13.14 -14.66
N LEU A 5 -14.49 -13.20 -15.06
CA LEU A 5 -13.44 -12.28 -14.58
C LEU A 5 -13.73 -10.83 -14.98
N HIS A 6 -14.19 -10.60 -16.21
CA HIS A 6 -14.57 -9.27 -16.69
C HIS A 6 -15.79 -8.71 -15.93
N LYS A 7 -16.79 -9.57 -15.62
CA LYS A 7 -17.94 -9.19 -14.78
C LYS A 7 -17.54 -8.80 -13.34
N LYS A 8 -16.40 -9.30 -12.86
CA LYS A 8 -15.82 -8.97 -11.54
C LYS A 8 -14.78 -7.84 -11.58
N ASN A 9 -14.56 -7.18 -12.72
CA ASN A 9 -13.49 -6.19 -12.91
C ASN A 9 -12.08 -6.75 -12.58
N ILE A 10 -11.86 -8.03 -12.84
CA ILE A 10 -10.55 -8.66 -12.71
C ILE A 10 -9.92 -8.70 -14.10
N GLU A 11 -9.06 -7.73 -14.36
CA GLU A 11 -8.27 -7.63 -15.59
C GLU A 11 -6.79 -7.72 -15.24
N PHE A 12 -6.17 -8.83 -15.63
CA PHE A 12 -4.72 -9.01 -15.53
C PHE A 12 -4.04 -8.20 -16.63
N SER A 13 -3.91 -6.90 -16.40
CA SER A 13 -3.21 -5.96 -17.26
C SER A 13 -2.11 -5.26 -16.49
N VAL A 14 -0.97 -5.02 -17.15
CA VAL A 14 0.12 -4.19 -16.62
C VAL A 14 -0.43 -2.82 -16.21
N GLN A 15 -1.36 -2.25 -16.97
CA GLN A 15 -1.98 -0.98 -16.64
C GLN A 15 -2.79 -1.03 -15.32
N ARG A 16 -3.47 -2.14 -15.02
CA ARG A 16 -4.28 -2.29 -13.81
C ARG A 16 -3.42 -2.41 -12.54
N TYR A 17 -2.37 -3.22 -12.59
CA TYR A 17 -1.58 -3.54 -11.41
C TYR A 17 -0.37 -2.61 -11.23
N PHE A 18 0.28 -2.22 -12.32
CA PHE A 18 1.47 -1.36 -12.27
C PHE A 18 1.13 0.12 -12.37
N ILE A 19 0.10 0.53 -13.12
CA ILE A 19 -0.23 1.95 -13.27
C ILE A 19 -1.33 2.34 -12.28
N ASP A 20 -2.53 1.76 -12.40
CA ASP A 20 -3.68 2.14 -11.57
C ASP A 20 -3.42 1.85 -10.08
N ALA A 21 -2.94 0.66 -9.73
CA ALA A 21 -2.78 0.27 -8.33
C ALA A 21 -1.58 0.93 -7.66
N LEU A 22 -0.41 1.03 -8.32
CA LEU A 22 0.74 1.77 -7.76
C LEU A 22 0.45 3.28 -7.70
N GLY A 23 -0.19 3.85 -8.73
CA GLY A 23 -0.63 5.23 -8.72
C GLY A 23 -1.62 5.51 -7.58
N ALA A 24 -2.58 4.61 -7.34
CA ALA A 24 -3.50 4.75 -6.22
C ALA A 24 -2.81 4.59 -4.85
N MET A 25 -1.83 3.67 -4.72
CA MET A 25 -1.00 3.56 -3.51
C MET A 25 -0.31 4.89 -3.17
N ALA A 26 0.20 5.62 -4.17
CA ALA A 26 0.82 6.92 -3.95
C ALA A 26 -0.17 7.93 -3.34
N LEU A 27 -1.43 7.93 -3.79
CA LEU A 27 -2.51 8.73 -3.18
C LEU A 27 -2.75 8.34 -1.72
N GLY A 28 -2.78 7.03 -1.43
CA GLY A 28 -2.93 6.50 -0.07
C GLY A 28 -1.80 6.94 0.86
N LEU A 29 -0.54 6.86 0.39
CA LEU A 29 0.64 7.36 1.11
C LEU A 29 0.60 8.87 1.34
N PHE A 30 0.14 9.63 0.34
CA PHE A 30 0.04 11.08 0.45
C PHE A 30 -0.96 11.50 1.54
N CYS A 31 -2.16 10.91 1.51
CA CYS A 31 -3.23 11.21 2.47
C CYS A 31 -2.94 10.75 3.91
N SER A 32 -2.00 9.83 4.10
CA SER A 32 -1.64 9.29 5.43
C SER A 32 -0.24 9.74 5.85
N LEU A 33 0.80 9.04 5.40
CA LEU A 33 2.19 9.22 5.83
C LEU A 33 2.71 10.65 5.56
N ILE A 34 2.53 11.17 4.35
CA ILE A 34 3.15 12.45 3.94
C ILE A 34 2.46 13.62 4.65
N VAL A 35 1.14 13.71 4.57
CA VAL A 35 0.38 14.75 5.26
C VAL A 35 0.55 14.64 6.79
N GLY A 36 0.54 13.42 7.34
CA GLY A 36 0.80 13.18 8.76
C GLY A 36 2.18 13.67 9.20
N LEU A 37 3.21 13.44 8.39
CA LEU A 37 4.56 13.95 8.65
C LEU A 37 4.60 15.48 8.63
N ILE A 38 3.94 16.12 7.65
CA ILE A 38 3.87 17.59 7.56
C ILE A 38 3.21 18.16 8.82
N LEU A 39 2.07 17.61 9.25
CA LEU A 39 1.39 18.03 10.48
C LEU A 39 2.27 17.87 11.72
N LYS A 40 2.96 16.73 11.82
CA LYS A 40 3.91 16.45 12.90
C LYS A 40 5.03 17.50 12.93
N VAL A 41 5.67 17.77 11.80
CA VAL A 41 6.78 18.74 11.70
C VAL A 41 6.30 20.15 12.03
N ILE A 42 5.13 20.56 11.57
CA ILE A 42 4.56 21.87 11.94
C ILE A 42 4.30 21.92 13.44
N GLY A 43 3.72 20.88 14.04
CA GLY A 43 3.50 20.79 15.49
C GLY A 43 4.80 20.92 16.28
N GLU A 44 5.85 20.20 15.88
CA GLU A 44 7.18 20.26 16.50
C GLU A 44 7.82 21.65 16.40
N ARG A 45 7.64 22.34 15.27
CA ARG A 45 8.20 23.68 15.05
C ARG A 45 7.43 24.79 15.76
N THR A 46 6.13 24.62 15.93
CA THR A 46 5.23 25.62 16.55
C THR A 46 5.00 25.39 18.03
N GLY A 47 5.43 24.25 18.57
CA GLY A 47 5.18 23.84 19.97
C GLY A 47 3.74 23.39 20.22
N LEU A 48 2.98 23.04 19.17
CA LEU A 48 1.60 22.58 19.26
C LEU A 48 1.55 21.05 19.34
N ASP A 49 1.59 20.51 20.56
CA ASP A 49 1.64 19.06 20.80
C ASP A 49 0.46 18.27 20.21
N PHE A 50 -0.72 18.89 20.08
CA PHE A 50 -1.88 18.23 19.48
C PHE A 50 -1.69 17.98 17.96
N LEU A 51 -0.99 18.87 17.25
CA LEU A 51 -0.62 18.65 15.83
C LEU A 51 0.34 17.47 15.70
N VAL A 52 1.26 17.31 16.66
CA VAL A 52 2.18 16.17 16.71
C VAL A 52 1.41 14.87 16.92
N GLY A 53 0.40 14.88 17.80
CA GLY A 53 -0.51 13.75 18.02
C GLY A 53 -1.25 13.33 16.75
N PHE A 54 -1.95 14.27 16.10
CA PHE A 54 -2.69 14.00 14.86
C PHE A 54 -1.79 13.51 13.73
N GLY A 55 -0.58 14.09 13.61
CA GLY A 55 0.40 13.66 12.63
C GLY A 55 0.82 12.20 12.84
N LYS A 56 1.10 11.79 14.09
CA LYS A 56 1.46 10.41 14.43
C LYS A 56 0.32 9.43 14.15
N GLU A 57 -0.91 9.78 14.49
CA GLU A 57 -2.09 8.95 14.19
C GLU A 57 -2.27 8.76 12.68
N ALA A 58 -2.18 9.86 11.89
CA ALA A 58 -2.27 9.80 10.44
C ALA A 58 -1.17 8.94 9.82
N MET A 59 0.07 9.04 10.30
CA MET A 59 1.18 8.19 9.87
C MET A 59 0.96 6.71 10.23
N GLY A 60 0.37 6.42 11.40
CA GLY A 60 0.01 5.06 11.82
C GLY A 60 -1.04 4.39 10.92
N MET A 61 -1.86 5.19 10.24
CA MET A 61 -2.88 4.71 9.30
C MET A 61 -2.37 4.47 7.88
N MET A 62 -1.05 4.52 7.66
CA MET A 62 -0.43 4.28 6.34
C MET A 62 -0.86 2.95 5.71
N GLY A 63 -0.80 1.84 6.46
CA GLY A 63 -1.19 0.53 5.96
C GLY A 63 -2.64 0.46 5.49
N PRO A 64 -3.61 0.84 6.34
CA PRO A 64 -5.02 0.95 5.95
C PRO A 64 -5.25 1.86 4.74
N ALA A 65 -4.60 3.02 4.69
CA ALA A 65 -4.75 3.98 3.60
C ALA A 65 -4.26 3.41 2.27
N ILE A 66 -3.09 2.75 2.27
CA ILE A 66 -2.58 2.03 1.09
C ILE A 66 -3.56 0.92 0.70
N GLY A 67 -4.03 0.13 1.65
CA GLY A 67 -4.91 -1.01 1.36
C GLY A 67 -6.21 -0.60 0.66
N VAL A 68 -6.85 0.46 1.15
CA VAL A 68 -8.05 1.03 0.53
C VAL A 68 -7.73 1.64 -0.83
N ALA A 69 -6.65 2.40 -0.95
CA ALA A 69 -6.31 3.07 -2.19
C ALA A 69 -5.96 2.08 -3.31
N VAL A 70 -5.22 1.02 -2.99
CA VAL A 70 -4.93 -0.09 -3.93
C VAL A 70 -6.21 -0.78 -4.35
N ALA A 71 -7.10 -1.12 -3.41
CA ALA A 71 -8.39 -1.74 -3.74
C ALA A 71 -9.26 -0.83 -4.61
N PHE A 72 -9.20 0.49 -4.39
CA PHE A 72 -9.85 1.49 -5.23
C PHE A 72 -9.25 1.51 -6.66
N GLY A 73 -7.92 1.52 -6.80
CA GLY A 73 -7.24 1.42 -8.11
C GLY A 73 -7.61 0.14 -8.87
N LEU A 74 -7.78 -0.97 -8.14
CA LEU A 74 -8.27 -2.25 -8.67
C LEU A 74 -9.79 -2.29 -8.93
N LYS A 75 -10.51 -1.17 -8.75
CA LYS A 75 -11.97 -1.02 -8.89
C LYS A 75 -12.75 -2.08 -8.11
N ALA A 76 -12.29 -2.38 -6.89
CA ALA A 76 -12.94 -3.35 -6.01
C ALA A 76 -14.32 -2.85 -5.52
N PRO A 77 -15.30 -3.76 -5.32
CA PRO A 77 -16.60 -3.39 -4.77
C PRO A 77 -16.47 -2.90 -3.32
N PRO A 78 -17.46 -2.14 -2.80
CA PRO A 78 -17.35 -1.48 -1.50
C PRO A 78 -16.96 -2.40 -0.33
N LEU A 79 -17.54 -3.61 -0.25
CA LEU A 79 -17.22 -4.56 0.81
C LEU A 79 -15.74 -4.97 0.81
N VAL A 80 -15.17 -5.20 -0.38
CA VAL A 80 -13.75 -5.56 -0.53
C VAL A 80 -12.88 -4.35 -0.23
N LEU A 81 -13.26 -3.17 -0.73
CA LEU A 81 -12.53 -1.92 -0.53
C LEU A 81 -12.37 -1.57 0.95
N PHE A 82 -13.44 -1.65 1.74
CA PHE A 82 -13.38 -1.42 3.19
C PHE A 82 -12.62 -2.52 3.93
N SER A 83 -12.77 -3.78 3.50
CA SER A 83 -12.03 -4.91 4.09
C SER A 83 -10.53 -4.82 3.84
N SER A 84 -10.11 -4.16 2.75
CA SER A 84 -8.70 -3.95 2.44
C SER A 84 -7.98 -3.01 3.40
N THR A 85 -8.69 -2.28 4.28
CA THR A 85 -8.06 -1.57 5.41
C THR A 85 -7.26 -2.53 6.30
N VAL A 86 -7.83 -3.71 6.58
CA VAL A 86 -7.24 -4.72 7.45
C VAL A 86 -6.09 -5.42 6.74
N THR A 87 -6.25 -5.77 5.46
CA THR A 87 -5.20 -6.44 4.68
C THR A 87 -3.99 -5.51 4.46
N GLY A 88 -4.25 -4.23 4.19
CA GLY A 88 -3.21 -3.21 4.06
C GLY A 88 -2.46 -3.00 5.37
N MET A 89 -3.15 -2.96 6.52
CA MET A 89 -2.50 -2.88 7.83
C MET A 89 -1.63 -4.09 8.13
N ALA A 90 -2.14 -5.30 7.89
CA ALA A 90 -1.40 -6.54 8.11
C ALA A 90 -0.17 -6.65 7.19
N GLY A 91 -0.29 -6.27 5.92
CA GLY A 91 0.84 -6.21 5.00
C GLY A 91 1.86 -5.14 5.39
N ALA A 92 1.41 -3.98 5.86
CA ALA A 92 2.28 -2.89 6.30
C ALA A 92 3.15 -3.27 7.51
N THR A 93 2.57 -4.01 8.45
CA THR A 93 3.29 -4.44 9.66
C THR A 93 4.37 -5.49 9.36
N LEU A 94 4.24 -6.25 8.28
CA LEU A 94 5.12 -7.36 7.94
C LEU A 94 6.13 -7.06 6.83
N GLY A 95 5.87 -6.06 5.98
CA GLY A 95 6.73 -5.72 4.84
C GLY A 95 6.67 -4.25 4.42
N GLY A 96 6.24 -3.36 5.33
CA GLY A 96 6.14 -1.93 5.07
C GLY A 96 5.16 -1.58 3.94
N PRO A 97 5.32 -0.42 3.28
CA PRO A 97 4.42 0.01 2.21
C PRO A 97 4.28 -0.99 1.05
N ALA A 98 5.38 -1.67 0.70
CA ALA A 98 5.39 -2.69 -0.36
C ALA A 98 4.65 -3.97 0.06
N GLY A 99 4.79 -4.39 1.33
CA GLY A 99 3.99 -5.47 1.92
C GLY A 99 2.50 -5.14 1.95
N ALA A 100 2.15 -3.90 2.31
CA ALA A 100 0.77 -3.41 2.29
C ALA A 100 0.17 -3.48 0.88
N PHE A 101 0.93 -3.06 -0.14
CA PHE A 101 0.52 -3.14 -1.53
C PHE A 101 0.20 -4.58 -1.95
N ILE A 102 1.12 -5.52 -1.74
CA ILE A 102 0.94 -6.91 -2.19
C ILE A 102 -0.21 -7.60 -1.44
N ALA A 103 -0.30 -7.40 -0.13
CA ALA A 103 -1.40 -7.94 0.68
C ALA A 103 -2.76 -7.38 0.25
N ALA A 104 -2.82 -6.09 -0.08
CA ALA A 104 -4.04 -5.43 -0.56
C ALA A 104 -4.43 -5.91 -1.96
N VAL A 105 -3.47 -6.06 -2.88
CA VAL A 105 -3.71 -6.60 -4.22
C VAL A 105 -4.31 -8.00 -4.14
N LEU A 106 -3.63 -8.91 -3.44
CA LEU A 106 -4.09 -10.30 -3.33
C LEU A 106 -5.43 -10.40 -2.60
N GLY A 107 -5.57 -9.71 -1.45
CA GLY A 107 -6.83 -9.67 -0.72
C GLY A 107 -7.99 -9.12 -1.56
N ALA A 108 -7.74 -8.07 -2.34
CA ALA A 108 -8.75 -7.46 -3.20
C ALA A 108 -9.16 -8.37 -4.37
N GLU A 109 -8.20 -9.08 -4.99
CA GLU A 109 -8.52 -10.04 -6.07
C GLU A 109 -9.33 -11.23 -5.56
N PHE A 110 -8.92 -11.85 -4.45
CA PHE A 110 -9.69 -12.93 -3.83
C PHE A 110 -11.07 -12.46 -3.34
N GLY A 111 -11.16 -11.23 -2.82
CA GLY A 111 -12.43 -10.61 -2.45
C GLY A 111 -13.37 -10.38 -3.65
N LYS A 112 -12.82 -9.85 -4.75
CA LYS A 112 -13.58 -9.63 -5.99
C LYS A 112 -14.13 -10.93 -6.58
N LEU A 113 -13.40 -12.04 -6.45
CA LEU A 113 -13.86 -13.35 -6.92
C LEU A 113 -15.14 -13.82 -6.21
N VAL A 114 -15.24 -13.56 -4.91
CA VAL A 114 -16.36 -14.06 -4.08
C VAL A 114 -17.52 -13.05 -3.99
N SER A 115 -17.22 -11.76 -4.21
CA SER A 115 -18.21 -10.68 -4.08
C SER A 115 -19.43 -10.87 -4.98
N LYS A 116 -20.63 -10.75 -4.42
CA LYS A 116 -21.95 -10.89 -5.07
C LYS A 116 -22.32 -12.28 -5.58
N GLU A 117 -21.63 -13.33 -5.13
CA GLU A 117 -21.97 -14.72 -5.49
C GLU A 117 -22.96 -15.37 -4.50
N THR A 118 -23.08 -14.85 -3.27
CA THR A 118 -23.86 -15.49 -2.21
C THR A 118 -24.89 -14.55 -1.57
N LYS A 119 -25.95 -15.11 -0.97
CA LYS A 119 -26.91 -14.33 -0.17
C LYS A 119 -26.30 -13.78 1.13
N VAL A 120 -25.15 -14.33 1.55
CA VAL A 120 -24.41 -13.95 2.76
C VAL A 120 -23.13 -13.18 2.41
N ASP A 121 -23.14 -12.48 1.27
CA ASP A 121 -21.99 -11.75 0.71
C ASP A 121 -21.37 -10.76 1.70
N ILE A 122 -22.21 -10.16 2.55
CA ILE A 122 -21.81 -9.18 3.56
C ILE A 122 -20.82 -9.74 4.60
N ILE A 123 -20.83 -11.05 4.85
CA ILE A 123 -19.89 -11.69 5.78
C ILE A 123 -18.77 -12.38 5.01
N ILE A 124 -19.13 -13.13 3.97
CA ILE A 124 -18.18 -14.00 3.27
C ILE A 124 -17.14 -13.18 2.52
N THR A 125 -17.54 -12.10 1.84
CA THR A 125 -16.61 -11.29 1.06
C THR A 125 -15.56 -10.61 1.93
N PRO A 126 -15.92 -9.91 3.02
CA PRO A 126 -14.93 -9.40 3.96
C PRO A 126 -14.04 -10.50 4.57
N ALA A 127 -14.62 -11.63 4.98
CA ALA A 127 -13.85 -12.72 5.56
C ALA A 127 -12.79 -13.26 4.59
N VAL A 128 -13.16 -13.51 3.34
CA VAL A 128 -12.22 -14.00 2.31
C VAL A 128 -11.16 -12.96 1.99
N THR A 129 -11.53 -11.68 1.83
CA THR A 129 -10.56 -10.60 1.60
C THR A 129 -9.54 -10.52 2.73
N ILE A 130 -10.01 -10.52 3.98
CA ILE A 130 -9.14 -10.42 5.16
C ILE A 130 -8.24 -11.65 5.27
N ILE A 131 -8.80 -12.86 5.23
CA ILE A 131 -8.02 -14.10 5.38
C ILE A 131 -6.98 -14.22 4.26
N ALA A 132 -7.37 -14.00 3.00
CA ALA A 132 -6.45 -14.10 1.88
C ALA A 132 -5.36 -13.01 1.93
N GLY A 133 -5.73 -11.76 2.22
CA GLY A 133 -4.77 -10.65 2.29
C GLY A 133 -3.82 -10.76 3.48
N VAL A 134 -4.31 -11.15 4.66
CA VAL A 134 -3.47 -11.39 5.84
C VAL A 134 -2.54 -12.58 5.61
N ALA A 135 -3.03 -13.69 5.06
CA ALA A 135 -2.20 -14.83 4.72
C ALA A 135 -1.11 -14.45 3.70
N ALA A 136 -1.45 -13.65 2.68
CA ALA A 136 -0.47 -13.10 1.74
C ALA A 136 0.56 -12.20 2.44
N GLY A 137 0.13 -11.35 3.39
CA GLY A 137 1.02 -10.54 4.20
C GLY A 137 2.02 -11.37 5.00
N TYR A 138 1.58 -12.44 5.66
CA TYR A 138 2.46 -13.36 6.42
C TYR A 138 3.39 -14.16 5.52
N LEU A 139 2.92 -14.59 4.35
CA LEU A 139 3.72 -15.41 3.44
C LEU A 139 4.71 -14.59 2.64
N ILE A 140 4.38 -13.36 2.24
CA ILE A 140 5.19 -12.57 1.31
C ILE A 140 5.87 -11.38 2.01
N GLY A 141 5.25 -10.82 3.05
CA GLY A 141 5.76 -9.67 3.82
C GLY A 141 7.21 -9.82 4.27
N PRO A 142 7.60 -10.91 4.97
CA PRO A 142 8.97 -11.11 5.42
C PRO A 142 10.00 -11.17 4.28
N TYR A 143 9.60 -11.65 3.09
CA TYR A 143 10.49 -11.68 1.93
C TYR A 143 10.67 -10.29 1.35
N ILE A 144 9.60 -9.49 1.29
CA ILE A 144 9.64 -8.09 0.85
C ILE A 144 10.48 -7.27 1.83
N ASP A 145 10.28 -7.45 3.13
CA ASP A 145 11.02 -6.72 4.17
C ASP A 145 12.53 -6.93 4.02
N ARG A 146 12.97 -8.19 3.93
CA ARG A 146 14.38 -8.55 3.69
C ARG A 146 14.93 -7.94 2.41
N LEU A 147 14.13 -7.91 1.34
CA LEU A 147 14.53 -7.31 0.08
C LEU A 147 14.64 -5.78 0.19
N MET A 148 13.74 -5.14 0.91
CA MET A 148 13.77 -3.69 1.16
C MET A 148 14.92 -3.29 2.08
N THR A 149 15.18 -4.04 3.15
CA THR A 149 16.33 -3.78 4.03
C THR A 149 17.65 -3.99 3.30
N SER A 150 17.78 -5.04 2.48
CA SER A 150 19.03 -5.27 1.73
C SER A 150 19.28 -4.22 0.65
N LEU A 151 18.23 -3.76 -0.04
CA LEU A 151 18.31 -2.59 -0.94
C LEU A 151 18.69 -1.32 -0.17
N GLY A 152 18.08 -1.09 0.99
CA GLY A 152 18.40 0.04 1.86
C GLY A 152 19.86 0.04 2.30
N GLU A 153 20.36 -1.09 2.78
CA GLU A 153 21.77 -1.28 3.17
C GLU A 153 22.72 -1.08 1.98
N LEU A 154 22.37 -1.57 0.79
CA LEU A 154 23.16 -1.35 -0.42
C LEU A 154 23.23 0.14 -0.79
N ILE A 155 22.11 0.86 -0.70
CA ILE A 155 22.05 2.31 -0.95
C ILE A 155 22.88 3.06 0.10
N MET A 156 22.76 2.70 1.39
CA MET A 156 23.55 3.31 2.45
C MET A 156 25.05 3.07 2.25
N TRP A 157 25.44 1.83 1.95
CA TRP A 157 26.83 1.46 1.66
C TRP A 157 27.39 2.25 0.47
N ALA A 158 26.60 2.44 -0.59
CA ALA A 158 27.00 3.24 -1.74
C ALA A 158 27.13 4.74 -1.39
N THR A 159 26.22 5.25 -0.54
CA THR A 159 26.19 6.66 -0.12
C THR A 159 27.36 7.00 0.81
N GLU A 160 27.77 6.08 1.70
CA GLU A 160 28.94 6.27 2.56
C GLU A 160 30.25 6.36 1.77
N ARG A 161 30.35 5.66 0.63
CA ARG A 161 31.56 5.71 -0.21
C ARG A 161 31.66 6.97 -1.07
N GLN A 162 30.55 7.50 -1.56
CA GLN A 162 30.53 8.72 -2.38
C GLN A 162 29.26 9.56 -2.13
N PRO A 163 29.24 10.41 -1.09
CA PRO A 163 28.02 11.08 -0.63
C PRO A 163 27.42 12.04 -1.66
N ILE A 164 28.26 12.84 -2.33
CA ILE A 164 27.80 13.88 -3.27
C ILE A 164 27.27 13.27 -4.58
N PRO A 165 28.00 12.38 -5.29
CA PRO A 165 27.49 11.76 -6.51
C PRO A 165 26.27 10.87 -6.25
N MET A 166 26.30 10.08 -5.17
CA MET A 166 25.20 9.15 -4.88
C MET A 166 23.93 9.90 -4.50
N GLY A 167 24.01 11.01 -3.75
CA GLY A 167 22.85 11.85 -3.45
C GLY A 167 22.17 12.42 -4.69
N ILE A 168 22.95 12.93 -5.66
CA ILE A 168 22.41 13.40 -6.95
C ILE A 168 21.72 12.24 -7.69
N LEU A 169 22.36 11.09 -7.74
CA LEU A 169 21.86 9.94 -8.48
C LEU A 169 20.56 9.38 -7.86
N VAL A 170 20.50 9.26 -6.53
CA VAL A 170 19.29 8.83 -5.81
C VAL A 170 18.14 9.82 -5.99
N SER A 171 18.39 11.13 -5.87
CA SER A 171 17.34 12.14 -6.05
C SER A 171 16.76 12.15 -7.47
N VAL A 172 17.60 11.96 -8.49
CA VAL A 172 17.16 11.87 -9.89
C VAL A 172 16.39 10.58 -10.13
N ILE A 173 16.88 9.43 -9.67
CA ILE A 173 16.17 8.14 -9.82
C ILE A 173 14.82 8.18 -9.10
N MET A 174 14.77 8.61 -7.84
CA MET A 174 13.51 8.68 -7.09
C MET A 174 12.56 9.71 -7.69
N GLY A 175 13.08 10.84 -8.17
CA GLY A 175 12.29 11.82 -8.91
C GLY A 175 11.66 11.24 -10.17
N MET A 176 12.43 10.47 -10.96
CA MET A 176 11.92 9.77 -12.14
C MET A 176 10.87 8.71 -11.77
N VAL A 177 11.16 7.86 -10.78
CA VAL A 177 10.25 6.78 -10.34
C VAL A 177 8.91 7.33 -9.84
N LEU A 178 8.90 8.50 -9.19
CA LEU A 178 7.67 9.13 -8.68
C LEU A 178 6.90 9.94 -9.73
N THR A 179 7.50 10.27 -10.88
CA THR A 179 6.90 11.13 -11.92
C THR A 179 6.59 10.41 -13.23
N LEU A 180 7.21 9.26 -13.49
CA LEU A 180 6.85 8.42 -14.63
C LEU A 180 5.50 7.71 -14.35
N PRO A 181 4.51 7.85 -15.25
CA PRO A 181 3.18 7.26 -15.11
C PRO A 181 3.20 5.73 -15.22
#